data_AF-A0ABD2TDX8-F1
#
_entry.id   AF-A0ABD2TDX8-F1
#
_cell.length_a   1.000
_cell.length_b   1.000
_cell.length_c   1.000
_cell.angle_alpha   90.00
_cell.angle_beta   90.00
_cell.angle_gamma   90.00
#
_symmetry.space_group_name_H-M   'P 1'
#
loop_
_entity.id
_entity.type
_entity.pdbx_description
1 polymer ?
#
loop_
_entity_poly.entity_id
_entity_poly.type
_entity_poly.pdbx_seq_one_letter_code
_entity_poly.pdbx_strand_id
1 'polypeptide(L)'
;MKTHYFFTELKKKKTSEKEYSNRFNRVTRSGGIWEQQDTRKPILDEDEKLIIGYKRSLKFKHDDPSLNGKWMMKEYYLAESLLRQLKSKENKVLLSLQLRKAPNQ
;
A
#
# COMPACT_ATOMS: atom_id res chain seq x y z
N MET A 1 -7.74 -16.71 10.40
CA MET A 1 -7.25 -15.95 9.22
C MET A 1 -5.87 -15.41 9.56
N LYS A 2 -4.83 -15.76 8.79
CA LYS A 2 -3.45 -15.35 9.11
C LYS A 2 -3.10 -14.07 8.36
N THR A 3 -2.62 -13.06 9.08
CA THR A 3 -2.11 -11.81 8.51
C THR A 3 -0.59 -11.87 8.51
N HIS A 4 0.03 -11.48 7.40
CA HIS A 4 1.49 -11.36 7.29
C HIS A 4 1.86 -9.89 7.13
N TYR A 5 2.97 -9.49 7.75
CA TYR A 5 3.45 -8.11 7.74
C TYR A 5 4.81 -8.04 7.06
N PHE A 6 5.01 -7.04 6.21
CA PHE A 6 6.24 -6.86 5.45
C PHE A 6 6.62 -5.39 5.40
N PHE A 7 7.90 -5.09 5.60
CA PHE A 7 8.46 -3.79 5.24
C PHE A 7 8.95 -3.84 3.80
N THR A 8 8.58 -2.84 3.02
CA THR A 8 9.03 -2.65 1.64
C THR A 8 9.24 -1.18 1.35
N GLU A 9 9.90 -0.89 0.24
CA GLU A 9 9.97 0.47 -0.29
C GLU A 9 8.86 0.70 -1.31
N LEU A 10 8.21 1.86 -1.21
CA LEU A 10 7.28 2.29 -2.25
C LEU A 10 8.04 2.92 -3.42
N LYS A 11 8.02 2.24 -4.57
CA LYS A 11 8.60 2.77 -5.80
C LYS A 11 7.57 3.62 -6.53
N LYS A 12 7.82 4.93 -6.60
CA LYS A 12 7.03 5.84 -7.43
C LYS A 12 7.11 5.39 -8.90
N LYS A 13 6.01 5.49 -9.62
CA LYS A 13 5.97 5.19 -11.06
C LYS A 13 6.79 6.25 -11.79
N LYS A 14 7.79 5.84 -12.58
CA LYS A 14 8.47 6.76 -13.50
C LYS A 14 7.50 7.23 -14.57
N THR A 15 7.45 8.55 -14.81
CA THR A 15 6.70 9.15 -15.91
C THR A 15 7.63 9.55 -17.06
N SER A 16 8.86 9.91 -16.73
CA SER A 16 9.95 10.13 -17.68
C SER A 16 11.29 9.74 -17.02
N GLU A 17 12.40 9.91 -17.72
CA GLU A 17 13.74 9.59 -17.21
C GLU A 17 14.12 10.42 -15.97
N LYS A 18 13.60 11.66 -15.87
CA LYS A 18 13.90 12.62 -14.79
C LYS A 18 12.73 12.86 -13.83
N GLU A 19 11.54 12.31 -14.09
CA GLU A 19 10.33 12.59 -13.32
C GLU A 19 9.63 11.33 -12.81
N TYR A 20 9.13 11.45 -11.58
CA TYR A 20 8.36 10.41 -10.91
C TYR A 20 6.94 10.91 -10.63
N SER A 21 5.97 10.05 -10.88
CA SER A 21 4.57 10.27 -10.52
C SER A 21 4.36 10.28 -9.00
N ASN A 22 3.32 10.96 -8.55
CA ASN A 22 2.75 10.75 -7.21
C ASN A 22 2.04 9.38 -7.05
N ARG A 23 1.92 8.59 -8.13
CA ARG A 23 1.40 7.22 -8.12
C ARG A 23 2.52 6.21 -7.90
N PHE A 24 2.23 5.16 -7.15
CA PHE A 24 3.16 4.06 -6.87
C PHE A 24 2.97 2.90 -7.84
N ASN A 25 4.05 2.18 -8.16
CA ASN A 25 3.97 0.96 -8.95
C ASN A 25 3.33 -0.17 -8.12
N ARG A 26 2.32 -0.80 -8.70
CA ARG A 26 1.48 -1.83 -8.05
C ARG A 26 1.36 -3.10 -8.90
N VAL A 27 2.17 -3.21 -9.94
CA VAL A 27 2.28 -4.40 -10.77
C VAL A 27 3.26 -5.37 -10.10
N THR A 28 2.83 -6.61 -9.94
CA THR A 28 3.65 -7.72 -9.43
C THR A 28 4.41 -8.38 -10.58
N ARG A 29 5.52 -9.06 -10.27
CA ARG A 29 6.34 -9.75 -11.29
C ARG A 29 5.58 -10.84 -12.06
N SER A 30 4.55 -11.42 -11.46
CA SER A 30 3.75 -12.48 -12.07
C SER A 30 2.57 -11.96 -12.91
N GLY A 31 2.49 -10.66 -13.20
CA GLY A 31 1.41 -10.06 -14.01
C GLY A 31 0.18 -9.60 -13.21
N GLY A 32 0.12 -9.90 -11.91
CA GLY A 32 -0.97 -9.40 -11.05
C GLY A 32 -0.83 -7.94 -10.68
N ILE A 33 -1.94 -7.28 -10.35
CA ILE A 33 -2.02 -5.86 -10.03
C ILE A 33 -2.71 -5.67 -8.69
N TRP A 34 -2.18 -4.77 -7.85
CA TRP A 34 -2.86 -4.29 -6.65
C TRP A 34 -3.72 -3.06 -6.97
N GLU A 35 -5.04 -3.23 -6.93
CA GLU A 35 -6.01 -2.17 -7.17
C GLU A 35 -6.46 -1.52 -5.87
N GLN A 36 -6.38 -0.19 -5.80
CA GLN A 36 -6.81 0.58 -4.65
C GLN A 36 -8.33 0.51 -4.49
N GLN A 37 -8.80 0.23 -3.27
CA GLN A 37 -10.22 0.06 -2.96
C GLN A 37 -10.83 1.26 -2.21
N ASP A 38 -10.00 2.05 -1.53
CA ASP A 38 -10.43 3.22 -0.77
C ASP A 38 -9.52 4.41 -1.02
N THR A 39 -9.99 5.60 -0.66
CA THR A 39 -9.14 6.79 -0.59
C THR A 39 -8.18 6.70 0.59
N ARG A 40 -7.08 7.45 0.52
CA ARG A 40 -6.08 7.52 1.58
C ARG A 40 -6.73 7.99 2.90
N LYS A 41 -6.70 7.16 3.94
CA LYS A 41 -7.21 7.51 5.28
C LYS A 41 -6.05 7.94 6.19
N PRO A 42 -6.18 9.05 6.93
CA PRO A 42 -5.14 9.47 7.88
C PRO A 42 -5.01 8.48 9.03
N ILE A 43 -3.81 8.44 9.60
CA ILE A 43 -3.47 7.80 10.87
C ILE A 43 -2.97 8.93 11.76
N LEU A 44 -3.64 9.11 12.89
CA LEU A 44 -3.28 10.12 13.87
C LEU A 44 -2.38 9.49 14.94
N ASP A 45 -1.64 10.33 15.66
CA ASP A 45 -1.00 9.98 16.92
C ASP A 45 -2.04 9.73 18.02
N GLU A 46 -1.58 9.33 19.21
CA GLU A 46 -2.44 8.96 20.34
C GLU A 46 -3.35 10.11 20.80
N ASP A 47 -2.85 11.35 20.71
CA ASP A 47 -3.58 12.58 21.07
C ASP A 47 -4.52 13.09 19.95
N GLU A 48 -4.55 12.42 18.80
CA GLU A 48 -5.31 12.82 17.60
C GLU A 48 -4.93 14.18 16.99
N LYS A 49 -3.77 14.73 17.34
CA LYS A 49 -3.31 16.07 16.92
C LYS A 49 -2.43 16.05 15.69
N LEU A 50 -1.68 14.98 15.48
CA LEU A 50 -0.70 14.88 14.41
C LEU A 50 -1.02 13.73 13.47
N ILE A 51 -1.09 14.03 12.17
CA ILE A 51 -1.13 12.98 11.15
C ILE A 51 0.27 12.37 11.01
N ILE A 52 0.46 11.19 11.59
CA ILE A 52 1.74 10.45 11.52
C ILE A 52 1.89 9.67 10.21
N GLY A 53 0.77 9.33 9.58
CA GLY A 53 0.80 8.53 8.37
C GLY A 53 -0.56 8.35 7.75
N TYR A 54 -0.61 7.40 6.81
CA TYR A 54 -1.81 7.10 6.07
C TYR A 54 -1.92 5.61 5.83
N LYS A 55 -3.17 5.15 5.71
CA LYS A 55 -3.52 3.79 5.33
C LYS A 55 -4.45 3.76 4.13
N ARG A 56 -4.36 2.70 3.34
CA ARG A 56 -5.33 2.36 2.29
C ARG A 56 -5.44 0.86 2.09
N SER A 57 -6.55 0.44 1.52
CA SER A 57 -6.86 -0.95 1.19
C SER A 57 -6.64 -1.20 -0.30
N LEU A 58 -6.03 -2.34 -0.60
CA LEU A 58 -5.72 -2.81 -1.94
C LEU A 58 -6.28 -4.22 -2.11
N LYS A 59 -6.77 -4.53 -3.30
CA LYS A 59 -7.25 -5.86 -3.69
C LYS A 59 -6.41 -6.35 -4.85
N PHE A 60 -6.01 -7.62 -4.80
CA PHE A 60 -5.27 -8.24 -5.88
C PHE A 60 -6.20 -8.61 -7.05
N LYS A 61 -5.74 -8.28 -8.26
CA LYS A 61 -6.33 -8.64 -9.54
C LYS A 61 -5.31 -9.35 -10.41
N HIS A 62 -5.77 -10.29 -11.22
CA HIS A 62 -5.01 -11.09 -12.17
C HIS A 62 -5.94 -11.46 -13.35
N ASP A 63 -5.35 -11.80 -14.49
CA ASP A 63 -6.09 -12.29 -15.65
C ASP A 63 -6.72 -13.67 -15.40
N ASP A 64 -6.18 -14.41 -14.42
CA ASP A 64 -6.79 -15.63 -13.90
C ASP A 64 -7.91 -15.24 -12.91
N PRO A 65 -9.19 -15.44 -13.27
CA PRO A 65 -10.32 -15.06 -12.42
C PRO A 65 -10.31 -15.77 -11.06
N SER A 66 -9.69 -16.95 -10.98
CA SER A 66 -9.60 -17.71 -9.74
C SER A 66 -8.74 -17.00 -8.69
N LEU A 67 -7.85 -16.08 -9.08
CA LEU A 67 -6.98 -15.34 -8.17
C LEU A 67 -7.56 -13.99 -7.74
N ASN A 68 -8.61 -13.53 -8.42
CA ASN A 68 -9.19 -12.22 -8.18
C ASN A 68 -9.83 -12.10 -6.80
N GLY A 69 -9.42 -11.08 -6.05
CA GLY A 69 -10.00 -10.79 -4.73
C GLY A 69 -9.60 -11.76 -3.61
N LYS A 70 -8.81 -12.81 -3.90
CA LYS A 70 -8.28 -13.71 -2.87
C LYS A 70 -7.36 -12.99 -1.90
N TRP A 71 -6.57 -12.04 -2.39
CA TRP A 71 -5.64 -11.29 -1.55
C TRP A 71 -6.10 -9.86 -1.32
N MET A 72 -6.05 -9.48 -0.05
CA MET A 72 -6.24 -8.11 0.40
C MET A 72 -4.95 -7.61 1.05
N MET A 73 -4.62 -6.35 0.80
CA MET A 73 -3.48 -5.70 1.42
C MET A 73 -3.96 -4.39 2.07
N LYS A 74 -3.44 -4.08 3.25
CA LYS A 74 -3.43 -2.71 3.74
C LYS A 74 -2.01 -2.17 3.63
N GLU A 75 -1.89 -1.01 3.02
CA GLU A 75 -0.64 -0.30 2.85
C GLU A 75 -0.60 0.85 3.86
N TYR A 76 0.48 0.95 4.63
CA TYR A 76 0.72 1.98 5.64
C TYR A 76 2.01 2.72 5.33
N TYR A 77 1.96 4.05 5.32
CA TYR A 77 3.12 4.89 5.01
C TYR A 77 3.10 6.18 5.81
N LEU A 78 4.30 6.70 6.11
CA LEU A 78 4.46 7.92 6.90
C LEU A 78 4.02 9.16 6.11
N ALA A 79 3.55 10.16 6.84
CA ALA A 79 3.21 11.45 6.26
C ALA A 79 4.48 12.20 5.84
N GLU A 80 4.45 12.91 4.71
CA GLU A 80 5.61 13.69 4.24
C GLU A 80 6.04 14.77 5.24
N SER A 81 5.08 15.36 5.97
CA SER A 81 5.35 16.31 7.07
C SER A 81 6.21 15.68 8.16
N LEU A 82 5.87 14.46 8.58
CA LEU A 82 6.61 13.73 9.59
C LEU A 82 8.00 13.31 9.07
N LEU A 83 8.10 12.83 7.83
CA LEU A 83 9.40 12.49 7.22
C LEU A 83 10.34 13.70 7.17
N ARG A 84 9.82 14.89 6.84
CA ARG A 84 10.59 16.14 6.85
C ARG A 84 11.09 16.49 8.26
N GLN A 85 10.25 16.36 9.29
CA GLN A 85 10.64 16.58 10.68
C GLN A 85 11.74 15.60 11.11
N LEU A 86 11.63 14.33 10.72
CA LEU A 86 12.62 13.28 11.01
C LEU A 86 13.89 13.37 10.15
N LYS A 87 13.97 14.31 9.19
CA LYS A 87 15.05 14.42 8.20
C LYS A 87 15.32 13.10 7.44
N SER A 88 14.31 12.25 7.32
CA SER A 88 14.41 10.96 6.64
C SER A 88 13.98 11.08 5.17
N LYS A 89 14.75 10.43 4.29
CA LYS A 89 14.43 10.30 2.86
C LYS A 89 13.78 8.95 2.53
N GLU A 90 13.64 8.07 3.50
CA GLU A 90 13.18 6.70 3.27
C GLU A 90 11.66 6.63 3.20
N ASN A 91 11.13 6.32 2.02
CA ASN A 91 9.72 5.98 1.81
C ASN A 91 9.46 4.51 2.15
N LYS A 92 9.87 4.09 3.36
CA LYS A 92 9.57 2.76 3.89
C LYS A 92 8.08 2.66 4.17
N VAL A 93 7.53 1.51 3.80
CA VAL A 93 6.10 1.21 3.88
C VAL A 93 5.92 -0.13 4.53
N LEU A 94 4.97 -0.17 5.45
CA LEU A 94 4.51 -1.39 6.07
C LEU A 94 3.30 -1.90 5.28
N LEU A 95 3.36 -3.13 4.84
CA LEU A 95 2.25 -3.84 4.22
C LEU A 95 1.72 -4.87 5.20
N SER A 96 0.41 -4.91 5.39
CA SER A 96 -0.25 -6.08 5.97
C SER A 96 -1.00 -6.82 4.87
N LEU A 97 -0.64 -8.06 4.60
CA LEU A 97 -1.30 -8.93 3.64
C LEU A 97 -2.20 -9.95 4.34
N GLN A 98 -3.39 -10.10 3.81
CA GLN A 98 -4.41 -11.04 4.28
C GLN A 98 -4.96 -11.82 3.10
N LEU A 99 -4.88 -13.15 3.19
CA LEU A 99 -5.60 -14.03 2.28
C LEU A 99 -7.05 -14.14 2.78
N ARG A 100 -8.00 -13.72 1.95
CA ARG A 100 -9.41 -14.03 2.14
C ARG A 100 -9.66 -15.46 1.66
N LYS A 101 -10.32 -16.26 2.49
CA LYS A 101 -11.02 -17.44 1.97
C LYS A 101 -12.10 -16.92 1.02
N ALA A 102 -12.25 -17.53 -0.15
CA ALA A 102 -13.40 -17.27 -1.00
C ALA A 102 -14.67 -17.49 -0.15
N PRO A 103 -15.72 -16.66 -0.29
CA PRO A 103 -17.04 -17.09 0.16
C PRO A 103 -17.32 -18.41 -0.56
N ASN A 104 -17.73 -19.44 0.19
CA ASN A 104 -18.07 -20.74 -0.38
C ASN A 104 -18.99 -20.52 -1.58
N GLN A 105 -18.70 -21.21 -2.70
CA GLN A 105 -19.56 -21.28 -3.88
C GLN A 105 -20.97 -21.76 -3.50
#